data_AF-A0A5K1H7V9-F1
#
_entry.id   AF-A0A5K1H7V9-F1
#
_cell.length_a   1.000
_cell.length_b   1.000
_cell.length_c   1.000
_cell.angle_alpha   90.00
_cell.angle_beta   90.00
_cell.angle_gamma   90.00
#
_symmetry.space_group_name_H-M   'P 1'
#
loop_
_entity.id
_entity.type
_entity.pdbx_description
1 polymer ?
#
loop_
_entity_poly.entity_id
_entity_poly.type
_entity_poly.pdbx_seq_one_letter_code
_entity_poly.pdbx_strand_id
1 'polypeptide(L)'
;NIRKLFAEARADEKKLGDKSPLHIIVFDEIDAICKQRGANGGVGAQVSDQVVNQLLTNIDGVEALNNIVVIGMTNRKDLLDEAILRPA
;
A
#
# COMPACT_ATOMS: atom_id res chain seq x y z
N ASN A 1 1.80 6.56 -10.11
CA ASN A 1 0.67 6.93 -9.23
C ASN A 1 0.07 5.65 -8.68
N ILE A 2 0.18 5.44 -7.37
CA ILE A 2 -0.15 4.17 -6.71
C ILE A 2 -1.63 3.78 -6.85
N ARG A 3 -2.54 4.75 -7.02
CA ARG A 3 -3.98 4.49 -7.24
C ARG A 3 -4.25 3.65 -8.49
N LYS A 4 -3.42 3.80 -9.53
CA LYS A 4 -3.57 3.04 -10.78
C LYS A 4 -3.27 1.55 -10.58
N LEU A 5 -2.40 1.22 -9.62
CA LEU A 5 -2.00 -0.16 -9.33
C LEU A 5 -3.14 -1.00 -8.73
N PHE A 6 -4.07 -0.34 -8.03
CA PHE A 6 -5.26 -0.96 -7.42
C PHE A 6 -6.51 -0.84 -8.29
N ALA A 7 -6.43 -0.18 -9.45
CA ALA A 7 -7.61 0.17 -10.24
C ALA A 7 -8.32 -1.06 -10.84
N GLU A 8 -7.56 -2.05 -11.28
CA GLU A 8 -8.11 -3.28 -11.85
C GLU A 8 -8.80 -4.12 -10.77
N ALA A 9 -8.12 -4.35 -9.66
CA ALA A 9 -8.68 -5.08 -8.52
C ALA A 9 -9.99 -4.44 -8.00
N ARG A 10 -10.04 -3.10 -7.91
CA ARG A 10 -11.27 -2.35 -7.58
C ARG A 10 -12.38 -2.52 -8.60
N ALA A 11 -12.02 -2.47 -9.88
CA ALA A 11 -13.00 -2.63 -10.95
C ALA A 11 -13.61 -4.05 -10.91
N ASP A 12 -12.79 -5.06 -10.62
CA ASP A 12 -13.23 -6.45 -10.51
C ASP A 12 -14.06 -6.70 -9.25
N GLU A 13 -13.63 -6.20 -8.09
CA GLU A 13 -14.42 -6.29 -6.85
C GLU A 13 -15.80 -5.64 -7.02
N LYS A 14 -15.86 -4.46 -7.66
CA LYS A 14 -17.14 -3.77 -7.93
C LYS A 14 -18.04 -4.54 -8.91
N LYS A 15 -17.47 -5.28 -9.87
CA LYS A 15 -18.23 -6.02 -10.89
C LYS A 15 -18.65 -7.41 -10.43
N LEU A 16 -17.79 -8.09 -9.68
CA LEU A 16 -17.88 -9.52 -9.39
C LEU A 16 -18.07 -9.82 -7.90
N GLY A 17 -17.84 -8.85 -7.01
CA GLY A 17 -17.89 -9.03 -5.56
C GLY A 17 -16.97 -10.15 -5.11
N ASP A 18 -17.50 -11.08 -4.33
CA ASP A 18 -16.79 -12.25 -3.80
C ASP A 18 -16.24 -13.21 -4.89
N LYS A 19 -16.70 -13.08 -6.14
CA LYS A 19 -16.19 -13.86 -7.28
C LYS A 19 -15.03 -13.18 -8.00
N SER A 20 -14.60 -12.02 -7.54
CA SER A 20 -13.47 -11.31 -8.14
C SER A 20 -12.19 -12.17 -8.00
N PRO A 21 -11.32 -12.17 -9.03
CA PRO A 21 -10.05 -12.87 -8.94
C PRO A 21 -9.16 -12.23 -7.88
N LEU A 22 -8.25 -13.03 -7.31
CA LEU A 22 -7.23 -12.53 -6.40
C LEU A 22 -6.17 -11.76 -7.20
N HIS A 23 -5.94 -10.51 -6.81
CA HIS A 23 -4.89 -9.65 -7.35
C HIS A 23 -3.69 -9.64 -6.41
N ILE A 24 -2.50 -9.96 -6.93
CA ILE A 24 -1.26 -9.95 -6.14
C ILE A 24 -0.42 -8.77 -6.59
N ILE A 25 -0.08 -7.90 -5.65
CA ILE A 25 0.76 -6.72 -5.88
C ILE A 25 2.09 -6.93 -5.17
N VAL A 26 3.18 -6.99 -5.94
CA VAL A 26 4.54 -7.15 -5.40
C VAL A 26 5.28 -5.83 -5.49
N PHE A 27 5.77 -5.36 -4.36
CA PHE A 27 6.68 -4.22 -4.26
C PHE A 27 8.07 -4.74 -3.93
N ASP A 28 9.05 -4.39 -4.76
CA ASP A 28 10.46 -4.52 -4.41
C ASP A 28 10.99 -3.19 -3.87
N GLU A 29 11.96 -3.25 -2.97
CA GLU A 29 12.52 -2.10 -2.25
C GLU A 29 11.42 -1.18 -1.69
N ILE A 30 10.43 -1.76 -1.00
CA ILE A 30 9.26 -1.02 -0.51
C ILE A 30 9.66 0.10 0.47
N ASP A 31 10.81 -0.02 1.14
CA ASP A 31 11.40 1.02 1.98
C ASP A 31 11.79 2.30 1.22
N ALA A 32 11.82 2.29 -0.11
CA ALA A 32 11.99 3.50 -0.90
C ALA A 32 10.77 4.44 -0.79
N ILE A 33 9.56 3.87 -0.65
CA ILE A 33 8.28 4.60 -0.67
C ILE A 33 7.51 4.53 0.65
N CYS A 34 7.89 3.60 1.54
CA CYS A 34 7.20 3.32 2.80
C CYS A 34 8.05 3.67 4.02
N LYS A 35 8.76 4.80 3.98
CA LYS A 35 9.63 5.25 5.08
C LYS A 35 8.83 5.72 6.28
N GLN A 36 9.43 5.64 7.46
CA GLN A 36 8.89 6.26 8.68
C GLN A 36 8.50 7.72 8.45
N ARG A 37 7.24 8.02 8.76
CA ARG A 37 6.70 9.39 8.72
C ARG A 37 7.47 10.31 9.65
N GLY A 38 7.77 11.52 9.19
CA GLY A 38 8.46 12.54 9.99
C GLY A 38 9.97 12.34 10.18
N ALA A 39 10.58 11.30 9.59
CA ALA A 39 12.02 11.03 9.74
C ALA A 39 12.94 12.13 9.16
N ASN A 40 12.44 12.99 8.26
CA ASN A 40 13.18 14.13 7.72
C ASN A 40 12.22 15.29 7.41
N GLY A 41 12.34 16.44 8.08
CA GLY A 41 11.43 17.61 7.94
C GLY A 41 11.47 18.36 6.60
N GLY A 42 11.66 17.68 5.47
CA GLY A 42 11.73 18.26 4.13
C GLY A 42 10.61 17.80 3.18
N VAL A 43 10.46 18.47 2.04
CA VAL A 43 9.41 18.25 1.02
C VAL A 43 9.36 16.79 0.52
N GLY A 44 10.49 16.09 0.46
CA GLY A 44 10.54 14.68 0.05
C GLY A 44 9.87 13.70 1.04
N ALA A 45 9.83 14.03 2.33
CA ALA A 45 9.15 13.21 3.32
C ALA A 45 7.63 13.31 3.18
N GLN A 46 7.10 14.50 2.86
CA GLN A 46 5.65 14.69 2.65
C GLN A 46 5.11 13.82 1.49
N VAL A 47 5.92 13.59 0.45
CA VAL A 47 5.54 12.71 -0.67
C VAL A 47 5.50 11.25 -0.23
N SER A 48 6.50 10.79 0.54
CA SER A 48 6.51 9.43 1.10
C SER A 48 5.30 9.20 2.01
N ASP A 49 5.00 10.16 2.89
CA ASP A 49 3.88 10.09 3.81
C ASP A 49 2.54 9.96 3.07
N GLN A 50 2.36 10.69 1.96
CA GLN A 50 1.18 10.58 1.11
C GLN A 50 1.05 9.20 0.46
N VAL A 51 2.16 8.60 0.02
CA VAL A 51 2.17 7.27 -0.60
C VAL A 51 1.81 6.18 0.43
N VAL A 52 2.38 6.25 1.64
CA VAL A 52 2.06 5.36 2.76
C VAL A 52 0.58 5.44 3.11
N ASN A 53 0.06 6.64 3.30
CA ASN A 53 -1.36 6.81 3.61
C ASN A 53 -2.26 6.27 2.50
N GLN A 54 -1.87 6.46 1.23
CA GLN A 54 -2.65 5.94 0.11
C GLN A 54 -2.63 4.42 0.02
N LEU A 55 -1.51 3.77 0.39
CA LEU A 55 -1.41 2.31 0.53
C LEU A 55 -2.32 1.81 1.65
N LEU A 56 -2.20 2.39 2.84
CA LEU A 56 -3.01 2.01 4.00
C LEU A 56 -4.51 2.15 3.72
N THR A 57 -4.95 3.25 3.09
CA THR A 57 -6.37 3.43 2.72
C THR A 57 -6.86 2.38 1.71
N ASN A 58 -6.00 1.82 0.87
CA ASN A 58 -6.40 0.78 -0.09
C ASN A 58 -6.45 -0.62 0.55
N ILE A 59 -5.71 -0.85 1.65
CA ILE A 59 -5.61 -2.14 2.34
C ILE A 59 -6.59 -2.22 3.53
N ASP A 60 -6.61 -1.20 4.39
CA ASP A 60 -7.38 -1.16 5.65
C ASP A 60 -8.55 -0.14 5.64
N GLY A 61 -8.76 0.55 4.52
CA GLY A 61 -9.74 1.63 4.46
C GLY A 61 -11.19 1.16 4.52
N VAL A 62 -12.12 2.13 4.54
CA VAL A 62 -13.58 1.88 4.47
C VAL A 62 -13.97 1.13 3.18
N GLU A 63 -13.16 1.24 2.12
CA GLU A 63 -13.24 0.48 0.87
C GLU A 63 -12.04 -0.48 0.76
N ALA A 64 -11.78 -1.26 1.82
CA ALA A 64 -10.76 -2.30 1.81
C ALA A 64 -11.10 -3.36 0.76
N LEU A 65 -10.12 -3.70 -0.07
CA LEU A 65 -10.25 -4.66 -1.15
C LEU A 65 -10.02 -6.06 -0.61
N ASN A 66 -11.05 -6.89 -0.58
CA ASN A 66 -10.95 -8.26 -0.05
C ASN A 66 -10.27 -9.23 -1.04
N ASN A 67 -10.06 -8.79 -2.28
CA ASN A 67 -9.48 -9.58 -3.36
C ASN A 67 -8.03 -9.22 -3.67
N ILE A 68 -7.28 -8.65 -2.70
CA ILE A 68 -5.89 -8.24 -2.91
C ILE A 68 -4.96 -8.85 -1.86
N VAL A 69 -3.79 -9.29 -2.32
CA VAL A 69 -2.63 -9.59 -1.47
C VAL A 69 -1.48 -8.70 -1.88
N VAL A 70 -0.92 -7.97 -0.91
CA VAL A 70 0.26 -7.12 -1.11
C VAL A 70 1.48 -7.81 -0.51
N ILE A 71 2.54 -7.93 -1.30
CA ILE A 71 3.83 -8.51 -0.89
C ILE A 71 4.89 -7.42 -1.02
N GLY A 72 5.52 -7.03 0.09
CA GLY A 72 6.62 -6.07 0.11
C GLY A 72 7.95 -6.76 0.39
N MET A 73 8.95 -6.51 -0.44
CA MET A 73 10.34 -6.92 -0.24
C MET A 73 11.18 -5.71 0.14
N THR A 74 12.10 -5.88 1.10
CA THR A 74 13.00 -4.81 1.53
C THR A 74 14.29 -5.39 2.09
N ASN A 75 15.38 -4.63 1.95
CA ASN A 75 16.65 -4.88 2.64
C ASN A 75 16.76 -4.12 3.98
N ARG A 76 15.84 -3.19 4.25
CA ARG A 76 15.91 -2.23 5.37
C ARG A 76 14.60 -2.13 6.13
N LYS A 77 14.27 -3.19 6.88
CA LYS A 77 13.06 -3.24 7.71
C LYS A 77 13.00 -2.10 8.74
N ASP A 78 14.14 -1.64 9.24
CA ASP A 78 14.28 -0.53 10.18
C ASP A 78 13.73 0.80 9.67
N LEU A 79 13.69 0.99 8.34
CA LEU A 79 13.19 2.22 7.73
C LEU A 79 11.68 2.24 7.51
N LEU A 80 11.00 1.09 7.62
CA LEU A 80 9.59 0.98 7.27
C LEU A 80 8.70 1.67 8.30
N ASP A 81 7.64 2.32 7.81
CA ASP A 81 6.58 2.85 8.66
C ASP A 81 5.90 1.71 9.43
N GLU A 82 5.81 1.85 10.75
CA GLU A 82 5.22 0.83 11.62
C GLU A 82 3.77 0.52 11.25
N ALA A 83 3.03 1.47 10.68
CA ALA A 83 1.64 1.24 10.31
C ALA A 83 1.47 0.19 9.21
N ILE A 84 2.47 0.00 8.36
CA ILE A 84 2.47 -1.04 7.31
C ILE A 84 2.85 -2.40 7.88
N LEU A 85 3.57 -2.43 9.01
CA LEU A 85 3.96 -3.66 9.70
C LEU A 85 2.89 -4.17 10.67
N ARG A 86 1.84 -3.38 10.92
CA ARG A 86 0.73 -3.80 11.78
C ARG A 86 -0.07 -4.92 11.11
N PRO A 87 -0.55 -5.91 11.87
CA PRO A 87 -1.54 -6.86 11.37
C PRO A 87 -2.82 -6.11 11.00
N ALA A 88 -3.34 -6.38 9.80
CA ALA A 88 -4.68 -6.02 9.38
C ALA A 88 -5.71 -6.99 9.98
#